data_AF-A0A927PQ41-F1
#
_entry.id   AF-A0A927PQ41-F1
#
_cell.length_a   1.000
_cell.length_b   1.000
_cell.length_c   1.000
_cell.angle_alpha   90.00
_cell.angle_beta   90.00
_cell.angle_gamma   90.00
#
_symmetry.space_group_name_H-M   'P 1'
#
loop_
_entity.id
_entity.type
_entity.pdbx_description
1 polymer ?
#
loop_
_entity_poly.entity_id
_entity_poly.type
_entity_poly.pdbx_seq_one_letter_code
_entity_poly.pdbx_strand_id
1 'polypeptide(L)'
;MTEEAMLQVLEEHHRAIEAGLSEIRRHCGTASPCSRELGAAREQLTAASLARSRFVSEQVVPSLLKEADDDLRTELAELLYATAAKRMLSNGHIKAWTTSSIEADWSGYCAAAKVIWPMMEQQIERERRVLISRLKQG
;
A
#
# COMPACT_ATOMS: atom_id res chain seq x y z
N MET A 1 -11.72 -16.15 -10.31
CA MET A 1 -11.52 -14.88 -11.05
C MET A 1 -10.52 -15.16 -12.16
N THR A 2 -10.70 -14.59 -13.33
CA THR A 2 -9.72 -14.70 -14.43
C THR A 2 -8.48 -13.87 -14.10
N GLU A 3 -7.36 -14.14 -14.78
CA GLU A 3 -6.13 -13.36 -14.59
C GLU A 3 -6.29 -11.91 -15.01
N GLU A 4 -7.01 -11.66 -16.11
CA GLU A 4 -7.38 -10.32 -16.57
C GLU A 4 -8.19 -9.54 -15.51
N ALA A 5 -9.18 -10.18 -14.87
CA ALA A 5 -9.95 -9.55 -13.81
C ALA A 5 -9.09 -9.31 -12.56
N MET A 6 -8.15 -10.23 -12.23
CA MET A 6 -7.20 -10.02 -11.14
C MET A 6 -6.26 -8.84 -11.41
N LEU A 7 -5.77 -8.73 -12.63
CA LEU A 7 -4.92 -7.63 -13.09
C LEU A 7 -5.64 -6.29 -12.94
N GLN A 8 -6.86 -6.18 -13.47
CA GLN A 8 -7.64 -4.94 -13.40
C GLN A 8 -7.84 -4.49 -11.95
N VAL A 9 -8.28 -5.39 -11.07
CA VAL A 9 -8.52 -5.07 -9.65
C VAL A 9 -7.22 -4.69 -8.93
N LEU A 10 -6.10 -5.36 -9.23
CA LEU A 10 -4.80 -5.01 -8.65
C LEU A 10 -4.35 -3.61 -9.09
N GLU A 11 -4.52 -3.27 -10.36
CA GLU A 11 -4.19 -1.94 -10.87
C GLU A 11 -5.10 -0.85 -10.27
N GLU A 12 -6.39 -1.13 -10.05
CA GLU A 12 -7.32 -0.23 -9.35
C GLU A 12 -6.85 0.03 -7.91
N HIS A 13 -6.41 -1.01 -7.21
CA HIS A 13 -5.82 -0.87 -5.88
C HIS A 13 -4.54 -0.02 -5.90
N HIS A 14 -3.65 -0.20 -6.87
CA HIS A 14 -2.46 0.62 -7.02
C HIS A 14 -2.81 2.10 -7.25
N ARG A 15 -3.74 2.38 -8.18
CA ARG A 15 -4.21 3.74 -8.45
C ARG A 15 -4.81 4.41 -7.21
N ALA A 16 -5.61 3.69 -6.42
CA ALA A 16 -6.20 4.22 -5.19
C ALA A 16 -5.12 4.59 -4.15
N ILE A 17 -4.07 3.79 -4.02
CA ILE A 17 -2.96 4.08 -3.10
C ILE A 17 -2.14 5.28 -3.61
N GLU A 18 -1.82 5.34 -4.90
CA GLU A 18 -1.08 6.46 -5.51
C GLU A 18 -1.84 7.79 -5.37
N ALA A 19 -3.16 7.77 -5.56
CA ALA A 19 -4.02 8.93 -5.32
C ALA A 19 -4.01 9.34 -3.84
N GLY A 20 -4.14 8.39 -2.92
CA GLY A 20 -4.08 8.66 -1.48
C GLY A 20 -2.73 9.23 -1.03
N LEU A 21 -1.60 8.70 -1.56
CA LEU A 21 -0.27 9.24 -1.29
C LEU A 21 -0.14 10.69 -1.80
N SER A 22 -0.67 10.97 -2.98
CA SER A 22 -0.67 12.32 -3.55
C SER A 22 -1.46 13.30 -2.68
N GLU A 23 -2.58 12.86 -2.11
CA GLU A 23 -3.39 13.70 -1.21
C GLU A 23 -2.68 13.97 0.12
N ILE A 24 -2.05 12.97 0.72
CA ILE A 24 -1.24 13.16 1.93
C ILE A 24 -0.05 14.11 1.67
N ARG A 25 0.59 14.00 0.50
CA ARG A 25 1.66 14.91 0.07
C ARG A 25 1.17 16.35 -0.05
N ARG A 26 -0.01 16.54 -0.65
CA ARG A 26 -0.67 17.85 -0.77
C ARG A 26 -0.90 18.47 0.60
N HIS A 27 -1.44 17.70 1.55
CA HIS A 27 -1.58 18.15 2.93
C HIS A 27 -0.23 18.51 3.56
N CYS A 28 0.78 17.66 3.47
CA CYS A 28 2.11 17.94 4.04
C CYS A 28 2.82 19.16 3.40
N GLY A 29 2.32 19.68 2.29
CA GLY A 29 2.78 20.93 1.67
C GLY A 29 2.18 22.19 2.29
N THR A 30 1.18 22.09 3.18
CA THR A 30 0.56 23.23 3.85
C THR A 30 1.24 23.58 5.18
N ALA A 31 1.18 24.85 5.57
CA ALA A 31 1.82 25.35 6.80
C ALA A 31 1.20 24.76 8.09
N SER A 32 -0.08 24.38 8.05
CA SER A 32 -0.81 23.77 9.16
C SER A 32 -1.75 22.67 8.66
N PRO A 33 -2.10 21.69 9.49
CA PRO A 33 -3.01 20.62 9.09
C PRO A 33 -4.45 21.14 8.97
N CYS A 34 -5.17 20.69 7.94
CA CYS A 34 -6.63 20.62 7.98
C CYS A 34 -7.00 19.25 8.56
N SER A 35 -7.07 19.13 9.89
CA SER A 35 -7.13 17.84 10.59
C SER A 35 -8.25 16.92 10.12
N ARG A 36 -9.41 17.47 9.77
CA ARG A 36 -10.55 16.71 9.26
C ARG A 36 -10.26 16.09 7.89
N GLU A 37 -9.78 16.89 6.94
CA GLU A 37 -9.48 16.42 5.59
C GLU A 37 -8.30 15.45 5.59
N LEU A 38 -7.26 15.77 6.35
CA LEU A 38 -6.11 14.88 6.53
C LEU A 38 -6.52 13.56 7.18
N GLY A 39 -7.37 13.59 8.20
CA GLY A 39 -7.90 12.39 8.85
C GLY A 39 -8.60 11.48 7.84
N ALA A 40 -9.52 12.05 7.04
CA ALA A 40 -10.22 11.32 5.99
C ALA A 40 -9.25 10.75 4.93
N ALA A 41 -8.28 11.52 4.46
CA ALA A 41 -7.27 11.06 3.50
C ALA A 41 -6.44 9.89 4.05
N ARG A 42 -6.06 9.95 5.34
CA ARG A 42 -5.30 8.88 6.01
C ARG A 42 -6.12 7.62 6.18
N GLU A 43 -7.39 7.74 6.54
CA GLU A 43 -8.32 6.61 6.64
C GLU A 43 -8.51 5.93 5.28
N GLN A 44 -8.75 6.71 4.22
CA GLN A 44 -8.90 6.20 2.86
C GLN A 44 -7.65 5.47 2.37
N LEU A 45 -6.46 6.06 2.55
CA LEU A 45 -5.19 5.42 2.16
C LEU A 45 -4.94 4.12 2.94
N THR A 46 -5.28 4.11 4.23
CA THR A 46 -5.18 2.91 5.09
C THR A 46 -6.11 1.81 4.59
N ALA A 47 -7.37 2.16 4.30
CA ALA A 47 -8.37 1.23 3.79
C ALA A 47 -7.95 0.64 2.43
N ALA A 48 -7.49 1.49 1.50
CA ALA A 48 -6.98 1.05 0.20
C ALA A 48 -5.79 0.10 0.34
N SER A 49 -4.85 0.42 1.24
CA SER A 49 -3.67 -0.41 1.51
C SER A 49 -4.02 -1.78 2.10
N LEU A 50 -5.03 -1.83 2.97
CA LEU A 50 -5.54 -3.06 3.55
C LEU A 50 -6.28 -3.91 2.51
N ALA A 51 -7.14 -3.28 1.71
CA ALA A 51 -7.88 -3.96 0.64
C ALA A 51 -6.91 -4.60 -0.36
N ARG A 52 -5.92 -3.82 -0.86
CA ARG A 52 -4.84 -4.33 -1.69
C ARG A 52 -4.11 -5.51 -1.03
N SER A 53 -3.74 -5.38 0.25
CA SER A 53 -3.01 -6.43 0.96
C SER A 53 -3.78 -7.74 0.99
N ARG A 54 -5.08 -7.68 1.32
CA ARG A 54 -5.96 -8.86 1.36
C ARG A 54 -6.12 -9.46 -0.03
N PHE A 55 -6.36 -8.62 -1.03
CA PHE A 55 -6.52 -9.06 -2.41
C PHE A 55 -5.29 -9.82 -2.91
N VAL A 56 -4.09 -9.27 -2.68
CA VAL A 56 -2.83 -9.93 -3.05
C VAL A 56 -2.67 -11.27 -2.31
N SER A 57 -2.85 -11.30 -0.99
CA SER A 57 -2.59 -12.51 -0.20
C SER A 57 -3.65 -13.59 -0.32
N GLU A 58 -4.90 -13.24 -0.56
CA GLU A 58 -6.04 -14.16 -0.52
C GLU A 58 -6.51 -14.57 -1.92
N GLN A 59 -6.18 -13.80 -2.96
CA GLN A 59 -6.65 -14.07 -4.33
C GLN A 59 -5.51 -14.21 -5.32
N VAL A 60 -4.66 -13.17 -5.47
CA VAL A 60 -3.63 -13.15 -6.53
C VAL A 60 -2.57 -14.22 -6.30
N VAL A 61 -1.91 -14.20 -5.13
CA VAL A 61 -0.82 -15.14 -4.83
C VAL A 61 -1.31 -16.60 -4.84
N PRO A 62 -2.43 -16.97 -4.19
CA PRO A 62 -2.95 -18.33 -4.27
C PRO A 62 -3.29 -18.79 -5.69
N SER A 63 -3.69 -17.88 -6.59
CA SER A 63 -3.93 -18.23 -7.98
C SER A 63 -2.63 -18.55 -8.71
N LEU A 64 -1.63 -17.67 -8.60
CA LEU A 64 -0.33 -17.85 -9.26
C LEU A 64 0.42 -19.09 -8.74
N LEU A 65 0.24 -19.45 -7.47
CA LEU A 65 0.88 -20.63 -6.88
C LEU A 65 0.43 -21.97 -7.48
N LYS A 66 -0.72 -22.03 -8.17
CA LYS A 66 -1.23 -23.28 -8.76
C LYS A 66 -0.32 -23.84 -9.84
N GLU A 67 0.34 -22.95 -10.58
CA GLU A 67 1.20 -23.28 -11.72
C GLU A 67 2.65 -22.84 -11.50
N ALA A 68 2.99 -22.40 -10.28
CA ALA A 68 4.31 -21.89 -9.96
C ALA A 68 5.36 -23.00 -9.86
N ASP A 69 6.50 -22.76 -10.51
CA ASP A 69 7.78 -23.43 -10.25
C ASP A 69 8.39 -22.98 -8.91
N ASP A 70 9.52 -23.59 -8.53
CA ASP A 70 10.16 -23.33 -7.23
C ASP A 70 10.68 -21.89 -7.11
N ASP A 71 11.14 -21.30 -8.21
CA ASP A 71 11.63 -19.92 -8.24
C ASP A 71 10.47 -18.93 -8.01
N LEU A 72 9.35 -19.10 -8.71
CA LEU A 72 8.17 -18.25 -8.53
C LEU A 72 7.55 -18.44 -7.13
N ARG A 73 7.52 -19.67 -6.60
CA ARG A 73 7.06 -19.91 -5.21
C ARG A 73 7.88 -19.12 -4.20
N THR A 74 9.21 -19.12 -4.38
CA THR A 74 10.13 -18.38 -3.51
C THR A 74 9.87 -16.87 -3.60
N GLU A 75 9.76 -16.34 -4.82
CA GLU A 75 9.51 -14.91 -5.06
C GLU A 75 8.17 -14.45 -4.46
N LEU A 76 7.11 -15.25 -4.60
CA LEU A 76 5.79 -14.97 -4.03
C LEU A 76 5.80 -15.03 -2.50
N ALA A 77 6.53 -15.98 -1.90
CA ALA A 77 6.68 -16.07 -0.44
C ALA A 77 7.40 -14.83 0.13
N GLU A 78 8.49 -14.39 -0.51
CA GLU A 78 9.20 -13.17 -0.12
C GLU A 78 8.33 -11.91 -0.25
N LEU A 79 7.50 -11.85 -1.30
CA LEU A 79 6.56 -10.75 -1.49
C LEU A 79 5.54 -10.67 -0.35
N LEU A 80 4.99 -11.82 0.06
CA LEU A 80 4.05 -11.89 1.19
C LEU A 80 4.72 -11.51 2.51
N TYR A 81 5.93 -12.00 2.75
CA TYR A 81 6.70 -11.63 3.94
C TYR A 81 6.95 -10.12 4.01
N ALA A 82 7.43 -9.52 2.92
CA ALA A 82 7.66 -8.08 2.83
C ALA A 82 6.36 -7.30 3.03
N THR A 83 5.24 -7.78 2.49
CA THR A 83 3.91 -7.16 2.68
C THR A 83 3.48 -7.16 4.14
N ALA A 84 3.68 -8.27 4.86
CA ALA A 84 3.35 -8.37 6.27
C ALA A 84 4.20 -7.42 7.13
N ALA A 85 5.52 -7.36 6.88
CA ALA A 85 6.43 -6.45 7.58
C ALA A 85 6.02 -4.97 7.38
N LYS A 86 5.73 -4.57 6.13
CA LYS A 86 5.27 -3.20 5.82
C LYS A 86 3.94 -2.87 6.49
N ARG A 87 3.02 -3.83 6.57
CA ARG A 87 1.75 -3.66 7.29
C ARG A 87 1.97 -3.37 8.78
N MET A 88 2.93 -4.03 9.42
CA MET A 88 3.28 -3.74 10.82
C MET A 88 3.79 -2.30 10.98
N LEU A 89 4.65 -1.83 10.06
CA LEU A 89 5.14 -0.45 10.06
C LEU A 89 4.00 0.57 9.87
N SER A 90 3.11 0.35 8.89
CA SER A 90 1.95 1.22 8.67
C SER A 90 1.02 1.27 9.89
N ASN A 91 0.75 0.13 10.53
CA ASN A 91 -0.06 0.08 11.75
C ASN A 91 0.59 0.87 12.90
N GLY A 92 1.92 0.74 13.06
CA GLY A 92 2.68 1.52 14.03
C GLY A 92 2.58 3.02 13.76
N HIS A 93 2.71 3.44 12.50
CA HIS A 93 2.57 4.84 12.10
C HIS A 93 1.18 5.40 12.40
N ILE A 94 0.11 4.66 12.07
CA ILE A 94 -1.27 5.10 12.35
C ILE A 94 -1.51 5.21 13.85
N LYS A 95 -1.03 4.24 14.64
CA LYS A 95 -1.17 4.25 16.10
C LYS A 95 -0.40 5.39 16.76
N ALA A 96 0.79 5.72 16.25
CA ALA A 96 1.62 6.80 16.78
C ALA A 96 1.02 8.19 16.46
N TRP A 97 0.46 8.36 15.27
CA TRP A 97 -0.02 9.64 14.77
C TRP A 97 -1.56 9.73 14.83
N THR A 98 -2.10 9.97 16.02
CA THR A 98 -3.52 10.36 16.19
C THR A 98 -3.76 11.79 15.71
N THR A 99 -5.01 12.18 15.47
CA THR A 99 -5.38 13.57 15.14
C THR A 99 -4.76 14.58 16.11
N SER A 100 -4.87 14.32 17.42
CA SER A 100 -4.30 15.19 18.46
C SER A 100 -2.78 15.30 18.40
N SER A 101 -2.07 14.19 18.16
CA SER A 101 -0.60 14.21 18.05
C SER A 101 -0.11 14.94 16.79
N ILE A 102 -0.88 14.85 15.70
CA ILE A 102 -0.59 15.54 14.44
C ILE A 102 -0.81 17.04 14.60
N GLU A 103 -1.87 17.46 15.30
CA GLU A 103 -2.11 18.87 15.61
C GLU A 103 -1.02 19.44 16.53
N ALA A 104 -0.55 18.65 17.49
CA ALA A 104 0.52 19.04 18.41
C ALA A 104 1.90 19.09 17.73
N ASP A 105 2.17 18.21 16.78
CA ASP A 105 3.44 18.14 16.05
C ASP A 105 3.23 17.87 14.55
N TRP A 106 2.79 18.91 13.85
CA TRP A 106 2.56 18.83 12.41
C TRP A 106 3.84 18.54 11.62
N SER A 107 4.94 19.17 12.03
CA SER A 107 6.23 19.04 11.35
C SER A 107 6.81 17.64 11.48
N GLY A 108 6.71 17.04 12.67
CA GLY A 108 7.14 15.68 12.94
C GLY A 108 6.27 14.66 12.22
N TYR A 109 4.94 14.89 12.15
CA TYR A 109 4.07 14.05 11.33
C TYR A 109 4.50 14.08 9.86
N CYS A 110 4.73 15.26 9.28
CA CYS A 110 5.16 15.40 7.89
C CYS A 110 6.49 14.70 7.63
N ALA A 111 7.44 14.82 8.56
CA ALA A 111 8.73 14.13 8.48
C ALA A 111 8.56 12.61 8.52
N ALA A 112 7.73 12.09 9.44
CA ALA A 112 7.45 10.66 9.55
C ALA A 112 6.70 10.12 8.32
N ALA A 113 5.74 10.88 7.77
CA ALA A 113 4.99 10.50 6.58
C ALA A 113 5.90 10.37 5.35
N LYS A 114 6.90 11.26 5.20
CA LYS A 114 7.91 11.20 4.12
C LYS A 114 8.74 9.91 4.15
N VAL A 115 8.88 9.25 5.31
CA VAL A 115 9.57 7.95 5.42
C VAL A 115 8.66 6.80 4.94
N ILE A 116 7.34 6.93 5.10
CA ILE A 116 6.38 5.88 4.72
C ILE A 116 6.10 5.87 3.22
N TRP A 117 6.07 7.03 2.54
CA TRP A 117 5.70 7.06 1.11
C TRP A 117 6.57 6.16 0.23
N PRO A 118 7.92 6.21 0.30
CA PRO A 118 8.77 5.38 -0.54
C PRO A 118 8.54 3.88 -0.29
N MET A 119 8.25 3.49 0.95
CA MET A 119 7.97 2.09 1.29
C MET A 119 6.72 1.57 0.56
N MET A 120 5.67 2.39 0.47
CA MET A 120 4.43 2.05 -0.23
C MET A 120 4.62 2.05 -1.75
N GLU A 121 5.33 3.04 -2.30
CA GLU A 121 5.66 3.12 -3.73
C GLU A 121 6.51 1.93 -4.18
N GLN A 122 7.53 1.56 -3.40
CA GLN A 122 8.35 0.38 -3.66
C GLN A 122 7.55 -0.92 -3.60
N GLN A 123 6.50 -0.99 -2.76
CA GLN A 123 5.63 -2.16 -2.72
C GLN A 123 4.83 -2.28 -4.01
N ILE A 124 4.22 -1.18 -4.48
CA ILE A 124 3.49 -1.14 -5.75
C ILE A 124 4.40 -1.55 -6.90
N GLU A 125 5.61 -1.01 -6.95
CA GLU A 125 6.56 -1.32 -8.01
C GLU A 125 6.99 -2.80 -7.99
N ARG A 126 7.21 -3.37 -6.79
CA ARG A 126 7.49 -4.80 -6.67
C ARG A 126 6.32 -5.64 -7.17
N GLU A 127 5.08 -5.28 -6.82
CA GLU A 127 3.89 -5.97 -7.30
C GLU A 127 3.69 -5.84 -8.82
N ARG A 128 4.02 -4.69 -9.41
CA ARG A 128 4.01 -4.50 -10.86
C ARG A 128 4.97 -5.49 -11.56
N ARG A 129 6.19 -5.59 -11.04
CA ARG A 129 7.20 -6.49 -11.61
C ARG A 129 6.86 -7.96 -11.42
N VAL A 130 6.42 -8.35 -10.23
CA VAL A 130 6.24 -9.77 -9.86
C VAL A 130 4.85 -10.29 -10.23
N LEU A 131 3.79 -9.56 -9.92
CA LEU A 131 2.42 -10.04 -10.06
C LEU A 131 1.82 -9.65 -11.41
N ILE A 132 1.86 -8.36 -11.75
CA ILE A 132 1.23 -7.86 -12.98
C ILE A 132 1.90 -8.44 -14.22
N SER A 133 3.23 -8.57 -14.22
CA SER A 133 3.93 -9.19 -15.33
C SER A 133 3.48 -10.63 -15.57
N ARG A 134 3.12 -11.38 -14.52
CA ARG A 134 2.67 -12.77 -14.64
C ARG A 134 1.21 -12.87 -15.06
N LEU A 135 0.34 -12.05 -14.47
CA LEU A 135 -1.08 -11.95 -14.84
C LEU A 135 -1.33 -11.46 -16.28
N LYS A 136 -0.31 -10.88 -16.93
CA LYS A 136 -0.34 -10.50 -18.35
C LYS A 136 0.14 -11.61 -19.29
N GLN A 137 0.80 -12.63 -18.76
CA GLN A 137 1.42 -13.71 -19.52
C GLN A 137 0.57 -14.99 -19.58
N GLY A 138 -0.31 -15.20 -18.59
CA GLY A 138 -1.35 -16.24 -18.64
C GLY A 138 -2.61 -15.78 -19.35
#